data_AF-A0AAV0AQN6-F1
#
_entry.id   AF-A0AAV0AQN6-F1
#
_cell.length_a   1.000
_cell.length_b   1.000
_cell.length_c   1.000
_cell.angle_alpha   90.00
_cell.angle_beta   90.00
_cell.angle_gamma   90.00
#
_symmetry.space_group_name_H-M   'P 1'
#
loop_
_entity.id
_entity.type
_entity.pdbx_description
1 polymer ?
#
loop_
_entity_poly.entity_id
_entity_poly.type
_entity_poly.pdbx_seq_one_letter_code
_entity_poly.pdbx_strand_id
1 'polypeptide(L)' 'MEILNCTLGNIARPTLKYLGLPIPFWALAYIMACYIHNQITNNLTKSSTPYQLIHGHPSQIDHLKPFGDVGFVHDMLPSW' A
#
# COMPACT_ATOMS: atom_id res chain seq x y z
N MET A 1 11.04 15.39 -1.53
CA MET A 1 9.70 15.26 -2.14
C MET A 1 9.75 14.55 -3.49
N GLU A 2 10.62 14.96 -4.41
CA GLU A 2 10.63 14.44 -5.80
C GLU A 2 11.02 12.95 -5.94
N ILE A 3 12.04 12.48 -5.20
CA ILE A 3 12.53 11.08 -5.25
C ILE A 3 11.48 10.08 -4.74
N LEU A 4 10.74 10.46 -3.70
CA LEU A 4 9.67 9.63 -3.14
C LEU A 4 8.54 9.48 -4.15
N ASN A 5 8.08 10.58 -4.77
CA ASN A 5 7.04 10.51 -5.81
C ASN A 5 7.44 9.64 -7.00
N CYS A 6 8.71 9.70 -7.42
CA CYS A 6 9.23 8.80 -8.46
C CYS A 6 9.20 7.33 -8.03
N THR A 7 9.65 7.04 -6.81
CA THR A 7 9.68 5.68 -6.24
C THR A 7 8.27 5.11 -6.11
N LEU A 8 7.32 5.89 -5.59
CA LEU A 8 5.91 5.52 -5.47
C LEU A 8 5.28 5.24 -6.83
N GLY A 9 5.54 6.09 -7.82
CA GLY A 9 5.09 5.85 -9.19
C GLY A 9 5.68 4.57 -9.79
N ASN A 10 6.93 4.22 -9.43
CA ASN A 10 7.58 3.00 -9.89
C ASN A 10 7.00 1.73 -9.26
N ILE A 11 6.34 1.83 -8.10
CA ILE A 11 5.60 0.73 -7.46
C ILE A 11 4.14 0.70 -7.94
N ALA A 12 3.48 1.85 -8.02
CA ALA A 12 2.07 1.95 -8.38
C ALA A 12 1.78 1.51 -9.83
N ARG A 13 2.61 1.93 -10.79
CA ARG A 13 2.45 1.58 -12.22
C ARG A 13 2.46 0.07 -12.49
N PRO A 14 3.47 -0.72 -12.05
CA PRO A 14 3.46 -2.16 -12.25
C PRO A 14 2.35 -2.84 -11.44
N THR A 15 1.99 -2.34 -10.26
CA THR A 15 0.88 -2.89 -9.45
C THR A 15 -0.45 -2.80 -10.21
N LEU A 16 -0.75 -1.64 -10.79
CA LEU A 16 -1.96 -1.45 -11.62
C LEU A 16 -1.93 -2.33 -12.88
N LYS A 17 -0.77 -2.42 -13.54
CA LYS A 17 -0.62 -3.22 -14.75
C LYS A 17 -0.75 -4.72 -14.48
N TYR A 18 -0.17 -5.20 -13.39
CA TYR A 18 -0.21 -6.59 -12.95
C TYR A 18 -1.63 -7.04 -12.63
N LEU A 19 -2.43 -6.17 -12.01
CA LEU A 19 -3.79 -6.47 -11.59
C LEU A 19 -4.85 -6.12 -12.65
N GLY A 20 -4.43 -5.57 -13.79
CA GLY A 20 -5.34 -5.18 -14.87
C GLY A 20 -6.34 -4.10 -14.47
N LEU A 21 -6.01 -3.30 -13.44
CA LEU A 21 -6.96 -2.37 -12.84
C LEU A 21 -7.09 -1.07 -13.66
N PRO A 22 -8.31 -0.55 -13.84
CA PRO A 22 -8.53 0.66 -14.62
C PRO A 22 -8.04 1.91 -13.87
N ILE A 23 -7.95 3.02 -14.61
CA ILE A 23 -7.46 4.33 -14.14
C ILE A 23 -8.05 4.84 -12.80
N PRO A 24 -9.33 4.62 -12.41
CA PRO A 24 -9.83 5.12 -11.13
C PRO A 24 -9.09 4.54 -9.90
N PHE A 25 -8.43 3.39 -10.02
CA PHE A 25 -7.70 2.76 -8.91
C PHE A 25 -6.31 3.33 -8.66
N TRP A 26 -5.88 4.37 -9.40
CA TRP A 26 -4.57 5.00 -9.21
C TRP A 26 -4.36 5.51 -7.79
N ALA A 27 -5.38 6.12 -7.18
CA ALA A 27 -5.29 6.62 -5.80
C ALA A 27 -5.00 5.48 -4.82
N LEU A 28 -5.72 4.36 -4.95
CA LEU A 28 -5.53 3.18 -4.11
C LEU A 28 -4.12 2.60 -4.32
N ALA A 29 -3.64 2.52 -5.56
CA ALA A 29 -2.32 1.99 -5.89
C ALA A 29 -1.20 2.86 -5.30
N TYR A 30 -1.36 4.18 -5.30
CA TYR A 30 -0.45 5.10 -4.65
C TYR A 30 -0.46 4.97 -3.13
N ILE A 31 -1.64 4.81 -2.52
CA ILE A 31 -1.76 4.58 -1.07
C ILE A 31 -1.03 3.29 -0.67
N MET A 32 -1.21 2.21 -1.43
CA MET A 32 -0.52 0.95 -1.16
C MET A 32 0.99 1.06 -1.40
N ALA A 33 1.42 1.75 -2.45
CA ALA A 33 2.84 2.03 -2.69
C ALA A 33 3.47 2.82 -1.54
N CYS A 34 2.78 3.84 -1.02
CA CYS A 34 3.20 4.61 0.15
C CYS A 34 3.33 3.73 1.39
N TYR A 35 2.31 2.92 1.64
CA TYR A 35 2.29 2.02 2.78
C TYR A 35 3.45 1.04 2.74
N ILE A 36 3.65 0.34 1.62
CA ILE A 36 4.76 -0.59 1.42
C ILE A 36 6.09 0.13 1.57
N HIS A 37 6.27 1.28 0.93
CA HIS A 37 7.51 2.04 1.00
C HIS A 37 7.84 2.48 2.44
N ASN A 38 6.84 2.86 3.23
CA ASN A 38 7.03 3.26 4.62
C ASN A 38 7.33 2.08 5.56
N GLN A 39 7.01 0.86 5.13
CA GLN A 39 7.29 -0.37 5.87
C GLN A 39 8.58 -1.06 5.46
N ILE A 40 9.10 -0.80 4.26
CA ILE A 40 10.38 -1.38 3.83
C ILE A 40 11.53 -0.62 4.48
N THR A 41 12.45 -1.35 5.09
CA THR A 41 13.73 -0.80 5.55
C THR A 41 14.54 -0.35 4.34
N ASN A 42 14.90 0.93 4.30
CA ASN A 42 15.81 1.43 3.26
C ASN A 42 17.26 1.18 3.71
N ASN A 43 18.20 1.09 2.77
CA ASN A 43 19.63 0.97 3.08
C ASN A 43 20.13 2.13 3.99
N LEU A 44 19.46 3.28 3.93
CA LEU A 44 19.68 4.42 4.83
C LEU A 44 19.27 4.15 6.27
N THR A 45 18.22 3.35 6.50
CA THR A 45 17.64 3.13 7.83
C THR A 45 18.06 1.80 8.45
N LYS A 46 18.81 0.95 7.71
CA LYS A 46 19.49 -0.32 8.07
C LYS A 46 18.65 -1.39 8.79
N SER A 47 18.05 -1.04 9.92
CA SER A 47 17.33 -1.93 10.84
C SER A 47 15.94 -1.43 11.22
N SER A 48 15.60 -0.18 10.93
CA SER A 48 14.30 0.41 11.28
C SER A 48 13.56 0.88 10.04
N THR A 49 12.25 0.68 10.01
CA THR A 49 11.42 1.17 8.90
C THR A 49 11.20 2.69 9.03
N PRO A 50 10.98 3.43 7.93
CA PRO A 50 10.59 4.84 8.00
C PRO A 50 9.39 5.06 8.94
N TYR A 51 8.42 4.14 8.91
CA TYR A 51 7.28 4.15 9.82
C TYR A 51 7.70 4.04 11.30
N GLN A 52 8.61 3.12 11.64
CA GLN A 52 9.14 3.01 13.01
C GLN A 52 9.87 4.26 13.47
N LEU A 53 10.64 4.90 12.59
CA LEU A 53 11.39 6.10 12.94
C LEU A 53 10.46 7.27 13.27
N ILE A 54 9.31 7.36 12.60
CA ILE A 54 8.34 8.44 12.79
C ILE A 54 7.39 8.15 13.96
N HIS A 55 6.93 6.90 14.10
CA HIS A 55 5.88 6.54 15.05
C HIS A 55 6.41 5.86 16.33
N GLY A 56 7.70 5.49 16.38
CA GLY A 56 8.33 4.87 17.56
C GLY A 56 7.95 3.41 17.81
N HIS A 57 7.13 2.79 16.94
CA HIS A 57 6.73 1.39 17.05
C HIS A 57 6.66 0.70 15.66
N PRO A 58 6.84 -0.63 15.59
CA PRO A 58 6.65 -1.39 14.34
C PRO A 58 5.22 -1.23 13.81
N SER A 59 5.09 -1.24 12.48
CA SER A 59 3.78 -1.28 11.85
C SER A 59 3.12 -2.65 12.03
N GLN A 60 1.83 -2.67 12.33
CA GLN A 60 1.04 -3.90 12.34
C GLN A 60 0.77 -4.32 10.89
N ILE A 61 1.44 -5.38 10.43
CA ILE A 61 1.30 -5.90 9.05
C ILE A 61 0.06 -6.79 8.89
N ASP A 62 -0.55 -7.20 10.00
CA ASP A 62 -1.75 -8.07 10.03
C ASP A 62 -2.92 -7.51 9.18
N HIS A 63 -2.98 -6.19 9.02
CA HIS A 63 -4.03 -5.52 8.24
C HIS A 63 -3.70 -5.38 6.75
N LEU A 64 -2.51 -5.80 6.31
CA LEU A 64 -2.09 -5.68 4.92
C LEU A 64 -2.78 -6.74 4.06
N LYS A 65 -3.87 -6.35 3.40
CA LYS A 65 -4.50 -7.16 2.34
C LYS A 65 -3.79 -6.93 1.01
N PRO A 66 -3.64 -7.98 0.17
CA PRO A 66 -3.14 -7.81 -1.19
C PRO A 66 -4.09 -6.89 -1.98
N PHE A 67 -3.52 -6.07 -2.87
CA PHE A 67 -4.32 -5.21 -3.75
C PHE A 67 -5.21 -6.06 -4.64
N GLY A 68 -6.51 -5.78 -4.67
CA GLY A 68 -7.48 -6.60 -5.41
C GLY A 68 -7.97 -7.84 -4.64
N ASP A 69 -7.70 -7.95 -3.33
CA ASP A 69 -8.36 -8.94 -2.47
C ASP A 69 -9.88 -8.77 -2.52
N VAL A 70 -10.62 -9.88 -2.43
CA VAL A 70 -12.09 -9.87 -2.44
C VAL A 70 -12.58 -9.09 -1.22
N GLY A 71 -13.07 -7.87 -1.45
CA GLY A 71 -13.77 -7.10 -0.45
C GLY A 71 -15.03 -7.87 -0.06
N PHE A 72 -15.16 -8.23 1.22
CA PHE A 72 -16.41 -8.75 1.74
C PHE A 72 -17.46 -7.64 1.59
N VAL A 73 -18.35 -7.80 0.62
CA VAL A 73 -19.58 -7.00 0.56
C VAL A 73 -20.36 -7.41 1.80
N HIS A 74 -20.53 -6.48 2.74
CA HIS A 74 -21.53 -6.66 3.77
C HIS A 74 -22.88 -6.59 3.06
N ASP A 75 -23.42 -7.75 2.71
CA ASP A 75 -24.76 -7.87 2.14
C ASP A 75 -25.74 -7.39 3.22
N MET A 76 -26.20 -6.16 3.08
CA MET A 76 -27.25 -5.56 3.90
C MET A 76 -28.61 -5.85 3.26
N LEU A 77 -28.86 -7.09 2.84
CA LEU A 77 -30.20 -7.51 2.45
C LEU A 77 -30.61 -8.70 3.33
N PRO A 78 -31.59 -8.52 4.24
CA PRO A 78 -32.16 -9.67 4.93
C PRO A 78 -32.83 -10.56 3.88
N SER A 79 -32.39 -11.81 3.77
CA SER A 79 -33.12 -12.84 3.05
C SER A 79 -34.41 -13.13 3.83
N TRP A 80 -35.55 -12.72 3.25
CA TRP A 80 -36.89 -13.14 3.66
C TRP A 80 -37.22 -14.50 3.05
#